data_AF-A0A349E676-F1
#
_entry.id   AF-A0A349E676-F1
#
_cell.length_a   1.000
_cell.length_b   1.000
_cell.length_c   1.000
_cell.angle_alpha   90.00
_cell.angle_beta   90.00
_cell.angle_gamma   90.00
#
_symmetry.space_group_name_H-M   'P 1'
#
loop_
_entity.id
_entity.type
_entity.pdbx_description
1 polymer ?
#
loop_
_entity_poly.entity_id
_entity_poly.type
_entity_poly.pdbx_seq_one_letter_code
_entity_poly.pdbx_strand_id
1 'polypeptide(L)'
;AIESAAQQGGHDIDVAFVPGRADATQDHTDAASFAALEPTADGFRNYFAMGNSRSPAEMLIEKAVLLNLTVPEMTALVGGMRALDANAGQSKHGVFTDQPGTLSNDFFVNLIDLSVVWNRSTSDEAVYEGRDRATNMLKWTATPADLIFGSNSELRAIAEFYAADDAEGQFVQDFVSAWTKVMTLDRFDLM
;
A
#
# COMPACT_ATOMS: atom_id res chain seq x y z
N ALA A 1 0.16 -8.92 14.39
CA ALA A 1 -0.50 -7.69 13.91
C ALA A 1 -1.36 -7.98 12.68
N ILE A 2 -0.78 -8.52 11.59
CA ILE A 2 -1.53 -8.90 10.38
C ILE A 2 -2.58 -9.97 10.66
N GLU A 3 -2.24 -11.04 11.39
CA GLU A 3 -3.20 -12.09 11.77
C GLU A 3 -4.39 -11.51 12.56
N SER A 4 -4.12 -10.60 13.50
CA SER A 4 -5.18 -9.93 14.26
C SER A 4 -6.03 -8.99 13.42
N ALA A 5 -5.44 -8.29 12.44
CA ALA A 5 -6.16 -7.42 11.51
C ALA A 5 -7.03 -8.22 10.53
N ALA A 6 -6.54 -9.36 10.07
CA ALA A 6 -7.29 -10.31 9.24
C ALA A 6 -8.45 -10.94 10.03
N GLN A 7 -8.20 -11.32 11.29
CA GLN A 7 -9.23 -11.87 12.16
C GLN A 7 -10.36 -10.86 12.43
N GLN A 8 -10.05 -9.56 12.54
CA GLN A 8 -11.06 -8.50 12.62
C GLN A 8 -11.92 -8.42 11.36
N GLY A 9 -11.35 -8.73 10.19
CA GLY A 9 -12.05 -8.85 8.91
C GLY A 9 -12.75 -10.21 8.71
N GLY A 10 -12.70 -11.11 9.71
CA GLY A 10 -13.34 -12.43 9.63
C GLY A 10 -12.49 -13.52 8.97
N HIS A 11 -11.20 -13.28 8.73
CA HIS A 11 -10.28 -14.23 8.12
C HIS A 11 -9.32 -14.82 9.16
N ASP A 12 -9.30 -16.15 9.26
CA ASP A 12 -8.34 -16.87 10.07
C ASP A 12 -7.14 -17.27 9.20
N ILE A 13 -5.97 -16.70 9.49
CA ILE A 13 -4.75 -16.87 8.71
C ILE A 13 -3.54 -17.06 9.63
N ASP A 14 -2.55 -17.79 9.14
CA ASP A 14 -1.24 -17.92 9.76
C ASP A 14 -0.20 -17.16 8.92
N VAL A 15 0.55 -16.26 9.54
CA VAL A 15 1.65 -15.56 8.89
C VAL A 15 2.95 -16.30 9.19
N ALA A 16 3.59 -16.85 8.16
CA ALA A 16 4.82 -17.60 8.34
C ALA A 16 5.92 -16.74 8.98
N PHE A 17 6.49 -17.26 10.08
CA PHE A 17 7.58 -16.61 10.80
C PHE A 17 8.78 -17.54 10.92
N VAL A 18 9.94 -17.05 10.49
CA VAL A 18 11.21 -17.77 10.62
C VAL A 18 12.14 -16.95 11.52
N PRO A 19 12.47 -17.41 12.74
CA PRO A 19 13.40 -16.71 13.61
C PRO A 19 14.84 -16.74 13.05
N GLY A 20 15.77 -16.04 13.69
CA GLY A 20 17.20 -16.10 13.37
C GLY A 20 17.84 -14.76 12.98
N ARG A 21 17.06 -13.67 12.88
CA ARG A 21 17.62 -12.32 12.80
C ARG A 21 18.40 -11.98 14.07
N ALA A 22 19.48 -11.21 13.90
CA ALA A 22 20.33 -10.73 14.99
C ALA A 22 20.48 -9.20 14.92
N ASP A 23 20.86 -8.60 16.04
CA ASP A 23 21.07 -7.16 16.14
C ASP A 23 22.50 -6.80 15.72
N ALA A 24 22.65 -5.93 14.71
CA ALA A 24 23.94 -5.40 14.31
C ALA A 24 24.40 -4.28 15.26
N THR A 25 25.71 -4.18 15.50
CA THR A 25 26.31 -3.09 16.28
C THR A 25 26.63 -1.89 15.40
N GLN A 26 26.89 -0.73 16.02
CA GLN A 26 27.35 0.46 15.29
C GLN A 26 28.68 0.21 14.56
N ASP A 27 29.57 -0.60 15.13
CA ASP A 27 30.86 -0.96 14.51
C ASP A 27 30.68 -1.80 13.24
N HIS A 28 29.54 -2.47 13.07
CA HIS A 28 29.17 -3.19 11.85
C HIS A 28 28.42 -2.30 10.83
N THR A 29 28.23 -1.01 11.12
CA THR A 29 27.38 -0.10 10.34
C THR A 29 28.15 1.14 9.91
N ASP A 30 28.50 1.22 8.62
CA ASP A 30 28.96 2.48 8.02
C ASP A 30 27.75 3.38 7.72
N ALA A 31 27.47 4.33 8.62
CA ALA A 31 26.33 5.24 8.51
C ALA A 31 26.32 6.06 7.20
N ALA A 32 27.49 6.41 6.65
CA ALA A 32 27.56 7.18 5.41
C ALA A 32 27.07 6.35 4.21
N SER A 33 27.37 5.06 4.20
CA SER A 33 26.90 4.14 3.16
C SER A 33 25.37 3.93 3.20
N PHE A 34 24.78 3.91 4.41
CA PHE A 34 23.34 3.72 4.60
C PHE A 34 22.50 4.94 4.20
N ALA A 35 23.09 6.13 4.09
CA ALA A 35 22.38 7.33 3.62
C ALA A 35 21.77 7.13 2.22
N ALA A 36 22.36 6.29 1.38
CA ALA A 36 21.82 5.94 0.07
C ALA A 36 20.50 5.13 0.13
N LEU A 37 20.17 4.55 1.29
CA LEU A 37 18.95 3.77 1.52
C LEU A 37 17.80 4.61 2.10
N GLU A 38 18.04 5.89 2.40
CA GLU A 38 16.99 6.80 2.86
C GLU A 38 15.96 7.00 1.74
N PRO A 39 14.68 6.59 1.94
CA PRO A 39 13.68 6.70 0.89
C PRO A 39 13.23 8.15 0.73
N THR A 40 13.38 8.72 -0.47
CA THR A 40 12.77 10.01 -0.82
C THR A 40 11.30 9.86 -1.24
N ALA A 41 10.86 8.64 -1.54
CA ALA A 41 9.48 8.28 -1.83
C ALA A 41 9.22 6.82 -1.40
N ASP A 42 8.06 6.58 -0.81
CA ASP A 42 7.61 5.27 -0.39
C ASP A 42 6.08 5.19 -0.53
N GLY A 43 5.63 4.76 -1.70
CA GLY A 43 4.20 4.68 -2.03
C GLY A 43 3.43 3.67 -1.16
N PHE A 44 4.10 2.65 -0.61
CA PHE A 44 3.46 1.69 0.30
C PHE A 44 3.01 2.36 1.59
N ARG A 45 3.73 3.38 2.07
CA ARG A 45 3.35 4.21 3.23
C ARG A 45 2.82 5.60 2.87
N ASN A 46 2.46 5.81 1.59
CA ASN A 46 1.99 7.10 1.06
C ASN A 46 2.90 8.29 1.39
N TYR A 47 4.23 8.08 1.34
CA TYR A 47 5.23 9.10 1.61
C TYR A 47 5.88 9.59 0.33
N PHE A 48 6.04 10.91 0.20
CA PHE A 48 6.70 11.53 -0.93
C PHE A 48 7.36 12.85 -0.52
N ALA A 49 8.69 12.91 -0.57
CA ALA A 49 9.45 14.10 -0.25
C ALA A 49 9.51 15.10 -1.41
N MET A 50 9.80 16.37 -1.10
CA MET A 50 10.11 17.37 -2.12
C MET A 50 11.43 17.04 -2.84
N GLY A 51 11.55 17.44 -4.10
CA GLY A 51 12.79 17.30 -4.88
C GLY A 51 12.94 15.99 -5.67
N ASN A 52 11.95 15.09 -5.60
CA ASN A 52 11.88 13.95 -6.50
C ASN A 52 11.62 14.41 -7.95
N SER A 53 12.30 13.79 -8.91
CA SER A 53 12.18 14.11 -10.35
C SER A 53 11.03 13.36 -11.05
N ARG A 54 10.50 12.31 -10.42
CA ARG A 54 9.41 11.45 -10.92
C ARG A 54 8.18 11.57 -10.03
N SER A 55 7.02 11.24 -10.57
CA SER A 55 5.75 11.28 -9.85
C SER A 55 5.68 10.22 -8.74
N PRO A 56 4.79 10.38 -7.73
CA PRO A 56 4.58 9.36 -6.70
C PRO A 56 4.24 7.98 -7.26
N ALA A 57 3.49 7.92 -8.36
CA ALA A 57 3.13 6.66 -9.03
C ALA A 57 4.34 5.96 -9.67
N GLU A 58 5.21 6.71 -10.35
CA GLU A 58 6.43 6.15 -10.94
C GLU A 58 7.41 5.68 -9.86
N MET A 59 7.55 6.44 -8.77
CA MET A 59 8.41 6.08 -7.64
C MET A 59 7.89 4.84 -6.89
N LEU A 60 6.57 4.64 -6.82
CA LEU A 60 5.97 3.41 -6.28
C LEU A 60 6.39 2.19 -7.12
N ILE A 61 6.29 2.27 -8.45
CA ILE A 61 6.69 1.18 -9.35
C ILE A 61 8.19 0.90 -9.21
N GLU A 62 9.03 1.93 -9.16
CA GLU A 62 10.46 1.78 -8.95
C GLU A 62 10.78 1.09 -7.62
N LYS A 63 10.11 1.48 -6.53
CA LYS A 63 10.27 0.82 -5.23
C LYS A 63 9.83 -0.64 -5.26
N ALA A 64 8.74 -0.97 -5.95
CA ALA A 64 8.26 -2.33 -6.11
C ALA A 64 9.29 -3.22 -6.84
N VAL A 65 9.94 -2.68 -7.87
CA VAL A 65 11.03 -3.37 -8.59
C VAL A 65 12.22 -3.65 -7.66
N LEU A 66 12.63 -2.68 -6.83
CA LEU A 66 13.71 -2.88 -5.85
C LEU A 66 13.38 -3.96 -4.80
N LEU A 67 12.10 -4.14 -4.50
CA LEU A 67 11.60 -5.19 -3.59
C LEU A 67 11.29 -6.51 -4.31
N ASN A 68 11.65 -6.63 -5.60
CA ASN A 68 11.39 -7.81 -6.43
C ASN A 68 9.91 -8.24 -6.43
N LEU A 69 9.01 -7.26 -6.43
CA LEU A 69 7.56 -7.48 -6.43
C LEU A 69 7.02 -7.54 -7.86
N THR A 70 6.11 -8.47 -8.10
CA THR A 70 5.26 -8.50 -9.28
C THR A 70 4.15 -7.46 -9.16
N VAL A 71 3.48 -7.17 -10.28
CA VAL A 71 2.37 -6.22 -10.31
C VAL A 71 1.24 -6.63 -9.34
N PRO A 72 0.77 -7.90 -9.30
CA PRO A 72 -0.27 -8.30 -8.34
C PRO A 72 0.17 -8.18 -6.88
N GLU A 73 1.42 -8.55 -6.55
CA GLU A 73 1.96 -8.44 -5.18
C GLU A 73 2.06 -6.98 -4.74
N MET A 74 2.53 -6.08 -5.61
CA MET A 74 2.55 -4.64 -5.36
C MET A 74 1.14 -4.12 -5.10
N THR A 75 0.17 -4.49 -5.93
CA THR A 75 -1.23 -4.07 -5.79
C THR A 75 -1.81 -4.53 -4.46
N ALA A 76 -1.68 -5.82 -4.12
CA ALA A 76 -2.16 -6.36 -2.86
C ALA A 76 -1.53 -5.66 -1.65
N LEU A 77 -0.20 -5.45 -1.68
CA LEU A 77 0.51 -4.73 -0.62
C LEU A 77 0.01 -3.29 -0.44
N VAL A 78 -0.18 -2.53 -1.52
CA VAL A 78 -0.72 -1.16 -1.39
C VAL A 78 -2.11 -1.17 -0.77
N GLY A 79 -3.02 -2.01 -1.28
CA GLY A 79 -4.38 -2.09 -0.75
C GLY A 79 -4.42 -2.45 0.74
N GLY A 80 -3.67 -3.49 1.13
CA GLY A 80 -3.61 -3.92 2.53
C GLY A 80 -2.93 -2.89 3.43
N MET A 81 -1.85 -2.24 2.99
CA MET A 81 -1.19 -1.19 3.78
C MET A 81 -2.10 0.03 4.02
N ARG A 82 -3.00 0.35 3.06
CA ARG A 82 -4.03 1.38 3.26
C ARG A 82 -5.10 0.96 4.24
N ALA A 83 -5.62 -0.27 4.13
CA ALA A 83 -6.60 -0.81 5.06
C ALA A 83 -6.05 -0.85 6.50
N LEU A 84 -4.77 -1.17 6.66
CA LEU A 84 -4.07 -1.21 7.95
C LEU A 84 -3.68 0.17 8.52
N ASP A 85 -4.03 1.28 7.85
CA ASP A 85 -3.68 2.66 8.26
C ASP A 85 -2.15 2.87 8.44
N ALA A 86 -1.34 2.21 7.60
CA ALA A 86 0.12 2.18 7.73
C ALA A 86 0.83 3.38 7.07
N ASN A 87 0.14 4.50 6.91
CA ASN A 87 0.67 5.69 6.25
C ASN A 87 1.68 6.45 7.13
N ALA A 88 2.68 7.04 6.47
CA ALA A 88 3.64 7.93 7.12
C ALA A 88 2.93 9.15 7.73
N GLY A 89 3.29 9.49 8.97
CA GLY A 89 2.66 10.60 9.70
C GLY A 89 1.14 10.44 9.92
N GLN A 90 0.61 9.22 9.81
CA GLN A 90 -0.82 8.92 10.00
C GLN A 90 -1.73 9.69 9.02
N SER A 91 -1.21 10.03 7.83
CA SER A 91 -2.00 10.64 6.76
C SER A 91 -3.19 9.75 6.36
N LYS A 92 -4.31 10.38 6.00
CA LYS A 92 -5.55 9.69 5.58
C LYS A 92 -5.68 9.49 4.08
N HIS A 93 -4.65 9.84 3.30
CA HIS A 93 -4.67 9.62 1.87
C HIS A 93 -4.70 8.12 1.54
N GLY A 94 -5.64 7.71 0.70
CA GLY A 94 -5.79 6.32 0.27
C GLY A 94 -6.46 5.40 1.29
N VAL A 95 -6.76 5.85 2.51
CA VAL A 95 -7.41 5.04 3.55
C VAL A 95 -8.92 5.02 3.29
N PHE A 96 -9.33 4.25 2.28
CA PHE A 96 -10.72 4.17 1.83
C PHE A 96 -11.48 3.10 2.60
N THR A 97 -11.61 3.27 3.92
CA THR A 97 -12.34 2.36 4.79
C THR A 97 -12.84 3.10 6.02
N ASP A 98 -13.95 2.63 6.57
CA ASP A 98 -14.49 3.07 7.86
C ASP A 98 -13.96 2.23 9.03
N GLN A 99 -13.16 1.19 8.76
CA GLN A 99 -12.55 0.30 9.76
C GLN A 99 -11.01 0.25 9.65
N PRO A 100 -10.29 1.40 9.78
CA PRO A 100 -8.84 1.40 9.68
C PRO A 100 -8.19 0.44 10.71
N GLY A 101 -7.20 -0.34 10.24
CA GLY A 101 -6.56 -1.38 11.03
C GLY A 101 -7.14 -2.78 10.83
N THR A 102 -8.28 -2.90 10.14
CA THR A 102 -8.84 -4.17 9.68
C THR A 102 -8.31 -4.50 8.30
N LEU A 103 -7.88 -5.74 8.07
CA LEU A 103 -7.42 -6.16 6.74
C LEU A 103 -8.62 -6.59 5.89
N SER A 104 -9.06 -5.70 5.01
CA SER A 104 -10.17 -5.89 4.06
C SER A 104 -9.78 -5.40 2.66
N ASN A 105 -10.57 -5.75 1.63
CA ASN A 105 -10.40 -5.25 0.26
C ASN A 105 -11.05 -3.88 0.02
N ASP A 106 -11.46 -3.16 1.07
CA ASP A 106 -12.19 -1.87 1.00
C ASP A 106 -11.49 -0.83 0.13
N PHE A 107 -10.15 -0.81 0.14
CA PHE A 107 -9.36 0.07 -0.72
C PHE A 107 -9.80 -0.06 -2.19
N PHE A 108 -9.93 -1.29 -2.69
CA PHE A 108 -10.28 -1.54 -4.08
C PHE A 108 -11.74 -1.25 -4.36
N VAL A 109 -12.64 -1.72 -3.48
CA VAL A 109 -14.10 -1.50 -3.58
C VAL A 109 -14.40 0.00 -3.70
N ASN A 110 -13.83 0.80 -2.81
CA ASN A 110 -14.07 2.25 -2.77
C ASN A 110 -13.30 3.03 -3.86
N LEU A 111 -12.17 2.50 -4.35
CA LEU A 111 -11.42 3.12 -5.44
C LEU A 111 -12.18 3.04 -6.77
N ILE A 112 -12.82 1.91 -7.06
CA ILE A 112 -13.54 1.69 -8.33
C ILE A 112 -15.01 2.11 -8.29
N ASP A 113 -15.52 2.52 -7.11
CA ASP A 113 -16.88 3.01 -6.93
C ASP A 113 -17.13 4.25 -7.81
N LEU A 114 -17.99 4.08 -8.81
CA LEU A 114 -18.37 5.14 -9.75
C LEU A 114 -19.19 6.27 -9.10
N SER A 115 -19.72 6.06 -7.89
CA SER A 115 -20.33 7.10 -7.09
C SER A 115 -19.31 8.15 -6.63
N VAL A 116 -18.02 7.82 -6.61
CA VAL A 116 -16.94 8.74 -6.26
C VAL A 116 -16.36 9.40 -7.51
N VAL A 117 -16.28 10.73 -7.49
CA VAL A 117 -15.61 11.53 -8.54
C VAL A 117 -14.35 12.15 -7.97
N TRP A 118 -13.23 11.86 -8.62
CA TRP A 118 -11.91 12.34 -8.23
C TRP A 118 -11.54 13.63 -8.97
N ASN A 119 -11.17 14.66 -8.21
CA ASN A 119 -10.65 15.92 -8.74
C ASN A 119 -9.37 16.31 -8.00
N ARG A 120 -8.47 17.07 -8.64
CA ARG A 120 -7.33 17.66 -7.91
C ARG A 120 -7.85 18.56 -6.80
N SER A 121 -7.23 18.50 -5.62
CA SER A 121 -7.56 19.41 -4.52
C SER A 121 -7.20 20.84 -4.91
N THR A 122 -8.01 21.79 -4.43
CA THR A 122 -7.74 23.21 -4.59
C THR A 122 -6.75 23.76 -3.56
N SER A 123 -6.51 23.02 -2.47
CA SER A 123 -5.61 23.42 -1.38
C SER A 123 -4.25 22.73 -1.42
N ASP A 124 -4.12 21.61 -2.12
CA ASP A 124 -2.88 20.85 -2.25
C ASP A 124 -2.77 20.20 -3.63
N GLU A 125 -1.83 20.66 -4.45
CA GLU A 125 -1.65 20.18 -5.82
C GLU A 125 -1.21 18.71 -5.92
N ALA A 126 -0.67 18.15 -4.84
CA ALA A 126 -0.24 16.74 -4.78
C ALA A 126 -1.37 15.78 -4.38
N VAL A 127 -2.54 16.32 -3.99
CA VAL A 127 -3.66 15.54 -3.45
C VAL A 127 -4.88 15.63 -4.37
N TYR A 128 -5.66 14.56 -4.37
CA TYR A 128 -6.95 14.45 -5.03
C TYR A 128 -8.05 14.28 -3.98
N GLU A 129 -9.20 14.89 -4.24
CA GLU A 129 -10.42 14.77 -3.45
C GLU A 129 -11.41 13.88 -4.19
N GLY A 130 -11.83 12.80 -3.52
CA GLY A 130 -12.90 11.92 -3.94
C GLY A 130 -14.21 12.40 -3.33
N ARG A 131 -15.13 12.90 -4.17
CA ARG A 131 -16.43 13.43 -3.74
C ARG A 131 -17.57 12.56 -4.23
N ASP A 132 -18.60 12.43 -3.42
CA ASP A 132 -19.84 11.78 -3.83
C ASP A 132 -20.47 12.52 -5.02
N ARG A 133 -20.80 11.79 -6.08
CA ARG A 133 -21.29 12.34 -7.36
C ARG A 133 -22.62 13.06 -7.22
N ALA A 134 -23.49 12.60 -6.32
CA ALA A 134 -24.84 13.14 -6.17
C ALA A 134 -24.89 14.35 -5.24
N THR A 135 -24.12 14.31 -4.16
CA THR A 135 -24.16 15.29 -3.06
C THR A 135 -22.98 16.25 -3.06
N ASN A 136 -21.92 15.95 -3.82
CA ASN A 136 -20.64 16.67 -3.82
C ASN A 136 -19.91 16.70 -2.46
N MET A 137 -20.33 15.85 -1.51
CA MET A 137 -19.67 15.73 -0.21
C MET A 137 -18.32 15.04 -0.36
N LEU A 138 -17.32 15.53 0.36
CA LEU A 138 -16.00 14.90 0.43
C LEU A 138 -16.12 13.54 1.11
N LYS A 139 -15.73 12.46 0.43
CA LYS A 139 -15.64 11.11 0.99
C LYS A 139 -14.20 10.77 1.33
N TRP A 140 -13.28 10.96 0.38
CA TRP A 140 -11.91 10.46 0.47
C TRP A 140 -10.89 11.49 -0.01
N THR A 141 -9.64 11.31 0.41
CA THR A 141 -8.48 12.00 -0.18
C THR A 141 -7.46 10.96 -0.62
N ALA A 142 -6.68 11.26 -1.65
CA ALA A 142 -5.76 10.31 -2.26
C ALA A 142 -4.58 11.02 -2.90
N THR A 143 -3.49 10.30 -3.10
CA THR A 143 -2.34 10.75 -3.89
C THR A 143 -2.29 10.02 -5.24
N PRO A 144 -1.42 10.42 -6.18
CA PRO A 144 -1.18 9.65 -7.40
C PRO A 144 -0.76 8.19 -7.14
N ALA A 145 -0.13 7.89 -6.00
CA ALA A 145 0.24 6.52 -5.64
C ALA A 145 -0.98 5.63 -5.35
N ASP A 146 -2.12 6.22 -4.99
CA ASP A 146 -3.38 5.51 -4.78
C ASP A 146 -4.19 5.43 -6.08
N LEU A 147 -4.31 6.55 -6.81
CA LEU A 147 -5.18 6.65 -7.99
C LEU A 147 -4.60 5.98 -9.25
N ILE A 148 -3.31 5.62 -9.25
CA ILE A 148 -2.71 4.88 -10.37
C ILE A 148 -3.43 3.53 -10.60
N PHE A 149 -3.91 2.89 -9.52
CA PHE A 149 -4.66 1.63 -9.57
C PHE A 149 -6.06 1.78 -10.19
N GLY A 150 -6.60 3.00 -10.25
CA GLY A 150 -7.88 3.28 -10.92
C GLY A 150 -7.74 3.81 -12.35
N SER A 151 -6.52 4.17 -12.78
CA SER A 151 -6.25 4.92 -14.01
C SER A 151 -5.39 4.18 -15.04
N ASN A 152 -4.42 3.39 -14.60
CA ASN A 152 -3.67 2.50 -15.49
C ASN A 152 -4.50 1.24 -15.78
N SER A 153 -4.65 0.85 -17.04
CA SER A 153 -5.53 -0.25 -17.44
C SER A 153 -5.14 -1.61 -16.86
N GLU A 154 -3.84 -1.90 -16.73
CA GLU A 154 -3.35 -3.17 -16.20
C GLU A 154 -3.54 -3.23 -14.68
N LEU A 155 -3.19 -2.17 -13.96
CA LEU A 155 -3.42 -2.08 -12.52
C LEU A 155 -4.91 -2.09 -12.19
N ARG A 156 -5.73 -1.42 -13.01
CA ARG A 156 -7.17 -1.37 -12.84
C ARG A 156 -7.80 -2.74 -12.97
N ALA A 157 -7.35 -3.58 -13.89
CA ALA A 157 -7.85 -4.95 -14.01
C ALA A 157 -7.62 -5.76 -12.71
N ILE A 158 -6.48 -5.55 -12.05
CA ILE A 158 -6.17 -6.22 -10.78
C ILE A 158 -6.97 -5.61 -9.63
N ALA A 159 -7.16 -4.28 -9.62
CA ALA A 159 -8.01 -3.61 -8.65
C ALA A 159 -9.47 -4.10 -8.75
N GLU A 160 -9.99 -4.26 -9.96
CA GLU A 160 -11.33 -4.80 -10.21
C GLU A 160 -11.44 -6.27 -9.77
N PHE A 161 -10.38 -7.07 -9.95
CA PHE A 161 -10.32 -8.42 -9.41
C PHE A 161 -10.44 -8.42 -7.88
N TYR A 162 -9.61 -7.66 -7.16
CA TYR A 162 -9.67 -7.63 -5.70
C TYR A 162 -10.92 -6.94 -5.14
N ALA A 163 -11.60 -6.09 -5.92
CA ALA A 163 -12.85 -5.46 -5.53
C ALA A 163 -14.08 -6.37 -5.70
N ALA A 164 -13.96 -7.53 -6.33
CA ALA A 164 -15.08 -8.45 -6.51
C ALA A 164 -15.57 -9.00 -5.15
N ASP A 165 -16.88 -9.26 -5.06
CA ASP A 165 -17.55 -9.70 -3.82
C ASP A 165 -16.98 -11.01 -3.24
N ASP A 166 -16.40 -11.87 -4.09
CA ASP A 166 -15.83 -13.17 -3.71
C ASP A 166 -14.28 -13.16 -3.62
N ALA A 167 -13.63 -12.01 -3.83
CA ALA A 167 -12.18 -11.90 -3.88
C ALA A 167 -11.51 -11.55 -2.55
N GLU A 168 -12.27 -11.20 -1.50
CA GLU A 168 -11.69 -10.74 -0.22
C GLU A 168 -10.74 -11.77 0.41
N GLY A 169 -11.15 -13.05 0.45
CA GLY A 169 -10.30 -14.11 0.99
C GLY A 169 -9.02 -14.33 0.18
N GLN A 170 -9.09 -14.21 -1.14
CA GLN A 170 -7.92 -14.29 -2.02
C GLN A 170 -7.00 -13.08 -1.81
N PHE A 171 -7.57 -11.87 -1.70
CA PHE A 171 -6.84 -10.65 -1.39
C PHE A 171 -6.04 -10.78 -0.08
N VAL A 172 -6.65 -11.29 0.98
CA VAL A 172 -5.97 -11.49 2.27
C VAL A 172 -4.78 -12.44 2.12
N GLN A 173 -4.96 -13.56 1.42
CA GLN A 173 -3.88 -14.52 1.17
C GLN A 173 -2.74 -13.91 0.34
N ASP A 174 -3.07 -13.18 -0.72
CA ASP A 174 -2.08 -12.55 -1.59
C ASP A 174 -1.31 -11.43 -0.87
N PHE A 175 -2.00 -10.65 -0.03
CA PHE A 175 -1.36 -9.66 0.84
C PHE A 175 -0.37 -10.32 1.81
N VAL A 176 -0.77 -11.39 2.50
CA VAL A 176 0.08 -12.11 3.45
C VAL A 176 1.29 -12.73 2.76
N SER A 177 1.09 -13.32 1.59
CA SER A 177 2.15 -13.90 0.77
C SER A 177 3.18 -12.83 0.37
N ALA A 178 2.71 -11.70 -0.16
CA ALA A 178 3.57 -10.58 -0.55
C ALA A 178 4.28 -9.95 0.65
N TRP A 179 3.60 -9.80 1.79
CA TRP A 179 4.20 -9.33 3.04
C TRP A 179 5.33 -10.26 3.50
N THR A 180 5.06 -11.56 3.55
CA THR A 180 6.03 -12.58 3.97
C THR A 180 7.25 -12.58 3.05
N LYS A 181 7.03 -12.44 1.74
CA LYS A 181 8.11 -12.28 0.75
C LYS A 181 8.99 -11.07 1.07
N VAL A 182 8.42 -9.88 1.27
CA VAL A 182 9.21 -8.68 1.63
C VAL A 182 9.96 -8.88 2.94
N MET A 183 9.32 -9.51 3.93
CA MET A 183 9.93 -9.85 5.22
C MET A 183 10.99 -10.96 5.14
N THR A 184 11.34 -11.47 3.96
CA THR A 184 12.36 -12.53 3.81
C THR A 184 13.41 -12.22 2.73
N LEU A 185 13.34 -11.03 2.09
CA LEU A 185 14.28 -10.62 1.03
C LEU A 185 15.76 -10.59 1.47
N ASP A 186 16.03 -10.41 2.77
CA ASP A 186 17.38 -10.36 3.34
C ASP A 186 17.85 -11.69 3.96
N ARG A 187 17.01 -12.73 3.95
CA ARG A 187 17.27 -14.02 4.61
C ARG A 187 18.09 -14.99 3.77
N PHE A 188 19.28 -14.54 3.34
CA PHE A 188 20.24 -15.36 2.61
C PHE A 188 20.77 -16.56 3.40
N ASP A 189 20.58 -16.56 4.73
CA ASP A 189 20.92 -17.67 5.63
C ASP A 189 20.00 -18.89 5.49
N LEU A 190 18.84 -18.74 4.83
CA LEU A 190 17.86 -19.80 4.62
C LEU A 190 18.02 -20.52 3.27
N MET A 191 18.99 -20.12 2.44
CA MET A 191 19.24 -20.65 1.09
C MET A 191 20.19 -21.84 1.07
#